data_AF-M0B2G2-F1
#
_entry.id   AF-M0B2G2-F1
#
_cell.length_a   1.000
_cell.length_b   1.000
_cell.length_c   1.000
_cell.angle_alpha   90.00
_cell.angle_beta   90.00
_cell.angle_gamma   90.00
#
_symmetry.space_group_name_H-M   'P 1'
#
loop_
_entity.id
_entity.type
_entity.pdbx_description
1 polymer ?
#
loop_
_entity_poly.entity_id
_entity_poly.type
_entity_poly.pdbx_seq_one_letter_code
_entity_poly.pdbx_strand_id
1 'polypeptide(L)' 'MDGLIAIPEESWLRGGTPDESRIVPWGVQSIDHVDIDFWQGRLEGDIADEAVASLIEELQ' A
#
# COMPACT_ATOMS: atom_id res chain seq x y z
N MET A 1 8.59 -13.86 -1.08
CA MET A 1 7.19 -13.80 -0.64
C MET A 1 6.46 -13.27 -1.84
N ASP A 2 5.74 -14.14 -2.52
CA ASP A 2 5.17 -13.86 -3.84
C ASP A 2 3.92 -12.98 -3.66
N GLY A 3 3.55 -12.22 -4.70
CA GLY A 3 2.38 -11.33 -4.68
C GLY A 3 2.55 -9.99 -3.96
N LEU A 4 3.73 -9.69 -3.41
CA LEU A 4 4.02 -8.37 -2.86
C LEU A 4 4.28 -7.35 -3.97
N ILE A 5 3.70 -6.17 -3.85
CA ILE A 5 3.92 -5.06 -4.77
C ILE A 5 5.00 -4.16 -4.20
N ALA A 6 6.09 -3.96 -4.93
CA ALA A 6 7.13 -3.02 -4.53
C ALA A 6 6.59 -1.59 -4.57
N ILE A 7 7.03 -0.75 -3.63
CA ILE A 7 6.78 0.69 -3.67
C ILE A 7 8.10 1.34 -4.09
N PRO A 8 8.24 1.79 -5.35
CA PRO A 8 9.38 2.57 -5.77
C PRO A 8 9.47 3.87 -4.97
N GLU A 9 10.68 4.36 -4.70
CA GLU A 9 10.90 5.59 -3.92
C GLU A 9 10.22 6.80 -4.60
N GLU A 10 10.28 6.84 -5.92
CA GLU A 10 9.72 7.88 -6.77
C GLU A 10 8.19 7.93 -6.77
N SER A 11 7.51 6.83 -6.39
CA SER A 11 6.06 6.77 -6.35
C SER A 11 5.46 7.48 -5.13
N TRP A 12 6.30 7.96 -4.20
CA TRP A 12 5.84 8.83 -3.11
C TRP A 12 5.70 10.29 -3.59
N LEU A 13 4.45 10.75 -3.73
CA LEU A 13 4.14 12.13 -4.08
C LEU A 13 4.38 13.11 -2.91
N ARG A 14 4.26 12.62 -1.67
CA ARG A 14 4.53 13.39 -0.44
C ARG A 14 4.76 12.45 0.74
N GLY A 15 5.73 12.74 1.59
CA GLY A 15 6.05 11.89 2.73
C GLY A 15 6.67 10.57 2.28
N GLY A 16 6.37 9.48 2.97
CA GLY A 16 6.80 8.13 2.60
C GLY A 16 7.51 7.36 3.71
N THR A 17 8.07 6.22 3.37
CA THR A 17 8.92 5.40 4.25
C THR A 17 10.39 5.64 3.92
N PRO A 18 11.29 5.68 4.93
CA PRO A 18 12.72 5.84 4.69
C PRO A 18 13.39 4.58 4.11
N ASP A 19 12.72 3.43 4.21
CA ASP A 19 13.24 2.13 3.81
C ASP A 19 12.42 1.51 2.67
N GLU A 20 13.04 0.59 1.94
CA GLU A 20 12.37 -0.20 0.91
C GLU A 20 11.07 -0.80 1.45
N SER A 21 9.98 -0.51 0.76
CA SER A 21 8.64 -0.82 1.22
C SER A 21 7.86 -1.59 0.17
N ARG A 22 6.88 -2.36 0.64
CA ARG A 22 6.01 -3.18 -0.22
C ARG A 22 4.59 -3.13 0.31
N ILE A 23 3.62 -3.20 -0.59
CA ILE A 23 2.21 -3.40 -0.26
C ILE A 23 1.96 -4.91 -0.15
N VAL A 24 1.15 -5.28 0.84
CA VAL A 24 0.57 -6.62 1.00
C VAL A 24 -0.90 -6.52 0.56
N PRO A 25 -1.25 -6.84 -0.70
CA PRO A 25 -2.60 -6.56 -1.24
C PRO A 25 -3.73 -7.23 -0.45
N TRP A 26 -3.52 -8.47 0.00
CA TRP A 26 -4.47 -9.24 0.81
C TRP A 26 -4.50 -8.84 2.29
N GLY A 27 -3.61 -7.95 2.73
CA GLY A 27 -3.51 -7.49 4.12
C GLY A 27 -4.57 -6.46 4.51
N VAL A 28 -5.77 -6.53 3.94
CA VAL A 28 -6.85 -5.57 4.18
C VAL A 28 -7.47 -5.80 5.55
N GLN A 29 -7.58 -4.72 6.33
CA GLN A 29 -8.15 -4.74 7.68
C GLN A 29 -9.11 -3.57 7.88
N SER A 30 -10.17 -3.81 8.63
CA SER A 30 -11.04 -2.75 9.18
C SER A 30 -10.53 -2.40 10.58
N ILE A 31 -9.96 -1.21 10.74
CA ILE A 31 -9.41 -0.71 12.01
C ILE A 31 -10.22 0.46 12.56
N ASP A 32 -10.10 0.74 13.86
CA ASP A 32 -10.72 1.92 14.46
C ASP A 32 -9.93 3.18 14.08
N HIS A 33 -10.60 4.34 14.05
CA HIS A 33 -9.96 5.63 13.81
C HIS A 33 -8.92 5.97 14.88
N VAL A 34 -9.09 5.49 16.12
CA VAL A 34 -8.13 5.71 17.21
C VAL A 34 -6.83 4.93 17.03
N ASP A 35 -6.82 3.91 16.16
CA ASP A 35 -5.62 3.12 15.87
C ASP A 35 -4.72 3.78 14.79
N ILE A 36 -5.14 4.92 14.23
CA ILE A 36 -4.37 5.69 13.24
C ILE A 36 -3.67 6.86 13.93
N ASP A 37 -2.38 6.69 14.23
CA ASP A 37 -1.58 7.69 14.94
C ASP A 37 -1.21 8.91 14.07
N PHE A 38 -0.72 8.67 12.86
CA PHE A 38 -0.22 9.73 11.98
C PHE A 38 -0.41 9.41 10.50
N TRP A 39 -0.55 10.47 9.71
CA TRP A 39 -0.52 10.37 8.26
C TRP A 39 0.93 10.33 7.77
N GLN A 40 1.30 9.25 7.08
CA GLN A 40 2.69 9.03 6.64
C GLN A 40 3.02 9.70 5.30
N GLY A 41 2.09 9.68 4.34
CA GLY A 41 2.38 10.10 2.98
C GLY A 41 1.28 9.81 1.97
N ARG A 42 1.56 10.11 0.71
CA ARG A 42 0.71 9.83 -0.44
C ARG A 42 1.50 9.14 -1.54
N LEU A 43 1.01 8.00 -1.98
CA LEU A 43 1.48 7.30 -3.18
C LEU A 43 0.80 7.83 -4.43
N GLU A 44 1.44 7.59 -5.58
CA GLU A 44 0.82 7.65 -6.89
C GLU A 44 -0.41 6.73 -6.97
N GLY A 45 -1.41 7.15 -7.75
CA GLY A 45 -2.68 6.42 -7.87
C GLY A 45 -2.49 5.02 -8.46
N ASP A 46 -1.61 4.90 -9.46
CA ASP A 46 -1.38 3.66 -10.20
C ASP A 46 -0.90 2.51 -9.29
N ILE A 47 -0.12 2.82 -8.23
CA ILE A 47 0.31 1.83 -7.23
C ILE A 47 -0.88 1.32 -6.40
N ALA A 48 -1.82 2.19 -6.06
CA ALA A 48 -3.02 1.78 -5.34
C ALA A 48 -3.95 0.96 -6.25
N ASP A 49 -4.05 1.32 -7.52
CA ASP A 49 -4.84 0.58 -8.51
C ASP A 49 -4.27 -0.84 -8.74
N GLU A 50 -2.95 -0.98 -8.82
CA GLU A 50 -2.28 -2.29 -8.89
C GLU A 50 -2.58 -3.15 -7.66
N ALA A 51 -2.50 -2.57 -6.46
CA ALA A 51 -2.82 -3.28 -5.22
C ALA A 51 -4.28 -3.75 -5.16
N VAL A 52 -5.22 -2.93 -5.64
CA VAL A 52 -6.64 -3.30 -5.72
C VAL A 52 -6.85 -4.42 -6.73
N ALA A 53 -6.22 -4.34 -7.91
CA ALA A 53 -6.32 -5.37 -8.93
C ALA A 53 -5.79 -6.73 -8.41
N SER A 54 -4.62 -6.72 -7.77
CA SER A 54 -4.04 -7.92 -7.16
C SER A 54 -4.93 -8.51 -6.08
N LEU A 55 -5.53 -7.69 -5.21
CA LEU A 55 -6.49 -8.17 -4.21
C LEU A 55 -7.73 -8.83 -4.86
N ILE A 56 -8.25 -8.26 -5.94
CA ILE A 56 -9.41 -8.82 -6.65
C ILE A 56 -9.07 -10.20 -7.22
N GLU A 57 -7.89 -10.34 -7.83
CA GLU A 57 -7.42 -11.61 -8.39
C GLU A 57 -7.28 -12.71 -7.31
N GLU A 58 -6.78 -12.35 -6.12
CA GLU A 58 -6.66 -13.29 -4.99
C GLU A 58 -8.02 -13.77 -4.43
N LEU A 59 -9.10 -13.03 -4.67
CA LEU A 59 -10.44 -13.34 -4.18
C LEU A 59 -11.31 -14.13 -5.19
N GLN A 60 -10.81 -14.39 -6.40
CA GLN A 60 -11.50 -15.15 -7.44
C GLN A 60 -11.14 -16.63 -7.42
#